data_AF-A0A2U3AX14-F1
#
_entry.id   AF-A0A2U3AX14-F1
#
_cell.length_a   1.000
_cell.length_b   1.000
_cell.length_c   1.000
_cell.angle_alpha   90.00
_cell.angle_beta   90.00
_cell.angle_gamma   90.00
#
_symmetry.space_group_name_H-M   'P 1'
#
loop_
_entity.id
_entity.type
_entity.pdbx_description
1 polymer ?
#
loop_
_entity_poly.entity_id
_entity_poly.type
_entity_poly.pdbx_seq_one_letter_code
_entity_poly.pdbx_strand_id
1 'polypeptide(L)'
;MKKLTFTFIIGFLIISCSNDDTNNIDDNEGPNNPTVITVTTSDFSITIDENPLSGQVLGTIEGVTNEGTVTFSILNESLNGAFTINSTTGKLAVNNETLFDFEINPTITGTIKVSNGSVFEESNVIINLNDVEESNIYEGNVSLLTQAEVNAFGSNQYTEITGTLRINGWVTSLNSLSSIIKVGSLNLDNCVQLTNLNGLNNLAEIESDLTILNCYLLTGITELSNLNSIGNNINIQGNESLTSLNELSIVNSINGFLIINYNESLTNLNGLNNLATVGDFLRISTNQNLEDITSLTSLTHVNGQVIIQANTDLTTLNGLDNLISIGGFLYIDANFLLTDFCSISTLVNNEIIEDYTVTGNSFNPTQQDIIDGNCSQ
;
A
#
# COMPACT_ATOMS: atom_id res chain seq x y z
N MET A 1 -12.02 -12.53 -29.51
CA MET A 1 -12.56 -13.00 -30.80
C MET A 1 -13.80 -13.85 -30.56
N LYS A 2 -14.97 -13.36 -30.97
CA LYS A 2 -16.16 -14.15 -31.36
C LYS A 2 -17.15 -13.15 -31.99
N LYS A 3 -17.22 -13.16 -33.33
CA LYS A 3 -18.19 -12.39 -34.12
C LYS A 3 -19.47 -13.21 -34.22
N LEU A 4 -20.60 -12.63 -33.86
CA LEU A 4 -21.93 -13.21 -34.09
C LEU A 4 -22.61 -12.36 -35.18
N THR A 5 -22.70 -12.93 -36.38
CA THR A 5 -23.39 -12.36 -37.54
C THR A 5 -24.85 -12.83 -37.54
N PHE A 6 -25.80 -11.90 -37.62
CA PHE A 6 -27.19 -12.18 -37.97
C PHE A 6 -27.50 -11.65 -39.37
N THR A 7 -27.88 -12.56 -40.25
CA THR A 7 -28.24 -12.33 -41.65
C THR A 7 -29.69 -11.85 -41.74
N PHE A 8 -29.92 -10.66 -42.30
CA PHE A 8 -31.24 -10.16 -42.68
C PHE A 8 -31.59 -10.66 -44.09
N ILE A 9 -32.70 -11.38 -44.24
CA ILE A 9 -33.26 -11.76 -45.54
C ILE A 9 -34.32 -10.72 -45.91
N ILE A 10 -34.03 -9.90 -46.93
CA ILE A 10 -34.97 -8.96 -47.55
C ILE A 10 -35.50 -9.62 -48.83
N GLY A 11 -36.77 -10.01 -48.82
CA GLY A 11 -37.49 -10.46 -50.02
C GLY A 11 -38.16 -9.27 -50.70
N PHE A 12 -37.62 -8.85 -51.85
CA PHE A 12 -38.31 -7.95 -52.79
C PHE A 12 -39.19 -8.80 -53.72
N LEU A 13 -40.49 -8.54 -53.72
CA LEU A 13 -41.42 -9.00 -54.75
C LEU A 13 -42.08 -7.78 -55.38
N ILE A 14 -41.65 -7.51 -56.61
CA ILE A 14 -42.21 -6.54 -57.54
C ILE A 14 -43.52 -7.07 -58.13
N ILE A 15 -44.59 -6.28 -58.06
CA ILE A 15 -45.73 -6.40 -58.98
C ILE A 15 -46.11 -4.99 -59.45
N SER A 16 -45.94 -4.76 -60.75
CA SER A 16 -46.33 -3.57 -61.50
C SER A 16 -47.68 -3.81 -62.18
N CYS A 17 -48.45 -2.73 -62.30
CA CYS A 17 -49.86 -2.61 -62.67
C CYS A 17 -50.31 -3.24 -64.01
N SER A 18 -51.61 -3.58 -64.06
CA SER A 18 -52.44 -3.46 -65.26
C SER A 18 -53.79 -2.84 -64.85
N ASN A 19 -54.18 -1.76 -65.54
CA ASN A 19 -55.51 -1.15 -65.45
C ASN A 19 -56.53 -2.01 -66.22
N ASP A 20 -57.78 -2.05 -65.76
CA ASP A 20 -58.99 -2.02 -66.61
C ASP A 20 -60.26 -1.77 -65.76
N ASP A 21 -61.21 -1.08 -66.38
CA ASP A 21 -62.43 -0.46 -65.86
C ASP A 21 -63.42 -1.39 -65.12
N THR A 22 -64.17 -0.85 -64.13
CA THR A 22 -65.67 -0.77 -64.09
C THR A 22 -66.22 -0.33 -62.73
N ASN A 23 -67.33 0.42 -62.77
CA ASN A 23 -68.13 0.92 -61.64
C ASN A 23 -68.51 -0.15 -60.59
N ASN A 24 -68.31 0.10 -59.29
CA ASN A 24 -69.35 0.13 -58.24
C ASN A 24 -68.72 0.41 -56.84
N ILE A 25 -69.53 1.00 -55.96
CA ILE A 25 -69.30 1.49 -54.60
C ILE A 25 -68.68 0.45 -53.65
N ASP A 26 -67.67 0.84 -52.86
CA ASP A 26 -67.43 0.27 -51.52
C ASP A 26 -66.74 1.30 -50.61
N ASP A 27 -67.48 1.78 -49.61
CA ASP A 27 -66.95 2.51 -48.46
C ASP A 27 -66.23 1.50 -47.55
N ASN A 28 -64.91 1.62 -47.41
CA ASN A 28 -64.21 0.91 -46.35
C ASN A 28 -62.94 1.64 -45.88
N GLU A 29 -63.12 2.83 -45.30
CA GLU A 29 -62.20 3.24 -44.23
C GLU A 29 -62.44 2.27 -43.06
N GLY A 30 -61.57 1.26 -42.95
CA GLY A 30 -61.51 0.44 -41.75
C GLY A 30 -61.34 1.33 -40.50
N PRO A 31 -61.84 0.91 -39.33
CA PRO A 31 -61.76 1.74 -38.14
C PRO A 31 -60.28 2.01 -37.84
N ASN A 32 -59.87 3.28 -37.90
CA ASN A 32 -58.64 3.76 -37.28
C ASN A 32 -58.77 3.52 -35.78
N ASN A 33 -58.49 2.30 -35.34
CA ASN A 33 -58.42 1.98 -33.92
C ASN A 33 -57.20 2.74 -33.39
N PRO A 34 -57.35 3.72 -32.47
CA PRO A 34 -56.23 4.50 -31.99
C PRO A 34 -55.18 3.55 -31.42
N THR A 35 -53.92 3.70 -31.84
CA THR A 35 -52.80 2.94 -31.30
C THR A 35 -52.76 3.19 -29.79
N VAL A 36 -52.77 2.13 -28.99
CA VAL A 36 -52.60 2.27 -27.53
C VAL A 36 -51.12 2.58 -27.28
N ILE A 37 -50.85 3.73 -26.65
CA ILE A 37 -49.48 4.11 -26.28
C ILE A 37 -48.96 3.15 -25.21
N THR A 38 -47.78 2.59 -25.43
CA THR A 38 -47.04 1.77 -24.48
C THR A 38 -45.72 2.46 -24.12
N VAL A 39 -45.28 2.26 -22.89
CA VAL A 39 -43.95 2.65 -22.41
C VAL A 39 -43.31 1.41 -21.79
N THR A 40 -42.02 1.21 -22.02
CA THR A 40 -41.24 0.17 -21.35
C THR A 40 -39.93 0.76 -20.87
N THR A 41 -39.53 0.40 -19.66
CA THR A 41 -38.26 0.75 -19.05
C THR A 41 -37.69 -0.47 -18.33
N SER A 42 -36.44 -0.40 -17.89
CA SER A 42 -35.83 -1.40 -17.02
C SER A 42 -35.20 -0.72 -15.82
N ASP A 43 -35.03 -1.48 -14.74
CA ASP A 43 -34.31 -1.01 -13.55
C ASP A 43 -32.84 -0.74 -13.88
N PHE A 44 -32.27 0.25 -13.21
CA PHE A 44 -30.88 0.66 -13.33
C PHE A 44 -30.14 0.34 -12.04
N SER A 45 -29.04 -0.42 -12.15
CA SER A 45 -28.17 -0.73 -11.02
C SER A 45 -26.71 -0.54 -11.41
N ILE A 46 -25.94 0.11 -10.55
CA ILE A 46 -24.51 0.32 -10.71
C ILE A 46 -23.78 0.19 -9.38
N THR A 47 -22.49 -0.17 -9.46
CA THR A 47 -21.54 -0.04 -8.36
C THR A 47 -20.46 0.96 -8.78
N ILE A 48 -20.17 1.94 -7.92
CA ILE A 48 -19.12 2.95 -8.13
C ILE A 48 -18.30 3.10 -6.86
N ASP A 49 -17.11 3.68 -6.98
CA ASP A 49 -16.34 4.14 -5.82
C ASP A 49 -17.05 5.34 -5.17
N GLU A 50 -16.94 5.47 -3.84
CA GLU A 50 -17.43 6.61 -3.10
C GLU A 50 -16.67 7.91 -3.42
N ASN A 51 -17.13 9.04 -2.88
CA ASN A 51 -16.61 10.36 -3.17
C ASN A 51 -16.49 10.70 -4.69
N PRO A 52 -17.48 10.35 -5.54
CA PRO A 52 -17.47 10.68 -6.96
C PRO A 52 -17.56 12.19 -7.18
N LEU A 53 -17.08 12.69 -8.31
CA LEU A 53 -17.18 14.12 -8.63
C LEU A 53 -18.61 14.54 -8.97
N SER A 54 -19.04 15.72 -8.54
CA SER A 54 -20.29 16.33 -9.01
C SER A 54 -20.34 16.40 -10.54
N GLY A 55 -21.45 15.93 -11.13
CA GLY A 55 -21.63 15.79 -12.57
C GLY A 55 -21.07 14.50 -13.18
N GLN A 56 -20.40 13.64 -12.40
CA GLN A 56 -19.98 12.31 -12.84
C GLN A 56 -21.18 11.51 -13.36
N VAL A 57 -21.02 10.93 -14.54
CA VAL A 57 -22.09 10.18 -15.21
C VAL A 57 -22.18 8.80 -14.57
N LEU A 58 -23.36 8.47 -14.06
CA LEU A 58 -23.65 7.16 -13.48
C LEU A 58 -24.11 6.19 -14.57
N GLY A 59 -24.87 6.68 -15.54
CA GLY A 59 -25.37 5.86 -16.64
C GLY A 59 -26.51 6.53 -17.37
N THR A 60 -27.33 5.73 -18.04
CA THR A 60 -28.53 6.21 -18.74
C THR A 60 -29.64 5.20 -18.53
N ILE A 61 -30.81 5.71 -18.15
CA ILE A 61 -32.02 4.90 -18.05
C ILE A 61 -32.66 4.84 -19.42
N GLU A 62 -32.86 3.63 -19.93
CA GLU A 62 -33.47 3.42 -21.23
C GLU A 62 -35.00 3.40 -21.11
N GLY A 63 -35.66 4.11 -22.03
CA GLY A 63 -37.11 4.13 -22.15
C GLY A 63 -37.53 4.03 -23.60
N VAL A 64 -38.44 3.13 -23.91
CA VAL A 64 -38.96 2.92 -25.26
C VAL A 64 -40.48 3.12 -25.25
N THR A 65 -41.00 3.70 -26.32
CA THR A 65 -42.44 3.87 -26.56
C THR A 65 -42.74 3.55 -28.03
N ASN A 66 -43.97 3.12 -28.31
CA ASN A 66 -44.40 2.81 -29.68
C ASN A 66 -44.73 4.05 -30.53
N GLU A 67 -44.89 5.23 -29.91
CA GLU A 67 -45.15 6.50 -30.61
C GLU A 67 -44.37 7.66 -30.00
N GLY A 68 -43.75 8.53 -30.80
CA GLY A 68 -43.08 9.74 -30.28
C GLY A 68 -41.82 9.45 -29.45
N THR A 69 -41.66 10.17 -28.33
CA THR A 69 -40.48 10.11 -27.45
C THR A 69 -40.90 10.02 -25.99
N VAL A 70 -40.06 9.40 -25.16
CA VAL A 70 -40.23 9.40 -23.71
C VAL A 70 -39.56 10.61 -23.05
N THR A 71 -40.03 10.98 -21.87
CA THR A 71 -39.40 11.93 -20.97
C THR A 71 -39.10 11.27 -19.63
N PHE A 72 -38.08 11.78 -18.94
CA PHE A 72 -37.59 11.24 -17.68
C PHE A 72 -37.74 12.26 -16.55
N SER A 73 -38.17 11.81 -15.38
CA SER A 73 -38.23 12.65 -14.18
C SER A 73 -38.04 11.82 -12.91
N ILE A 74 -37.41 12.40 -11.89
CA ILE A 74 -37.23 11.77 -10.58
C ILE A 74 -38.57 11.81 -9.83
N LEU A 75 -39.04 10.65 -9.34
CA LEU A 75 -40.20 10.56 -8.44
C LEU A 75 -39.78 10.62 -6.97
N ASN A 76 -38.72 9.89 -6.62
CA ASN A 76 -38.14 9.88 -5.29
C ASN A 76 -36.65 9.53 -5.35
N GLU A 77 -35.97 9.86 -4.26
CA GLU A 77 -34.60 9.47 -3.95
C GLU A 77 -34.56 9.08 -2.46
N SER A 78 -33.76 8.08 -2.09
CA SER A 78 -33.51 7.76 -0.68
C SER A 78 -32.79 8.91 0.02
N LEU A 79 -31.93 9.62 -0.72
CA LEU A 79 -31.22 10.82 -0.30
C LEU A 79 -31.56 11.95 -1.27
N ASN A 80 -32.34 12.92 -0.80
CA ASN A 80 -32.87 13.99 -1.65
C ASN A 80 -31.73 14.80 -2.32
N GLY A 81 -31.75 14.86 -3.65
CA GLY A 81 -30.76 15.55 -4.45
C GLY A 81 -29.43 14.82 -4.61
N ALA A 82 -29.40 13.49 -4.47
CA ALA A 82 -28.20 12.69 -4.70
C ALA A 82 -27.81 12.70 -6.19
N PHE A 83 -28.77 12.55 -7.10
CA PHE A 83 -28.50 12.51 -8.53
C PHE A 83 -29.45 13.38 -9.35
N THR A 84 -29.02 13.75 -10.54
CA THR A 84 -29.84 14.41 -11.55
C THR A 84 -30.14 13.45 -12.69
N ILE A 85 -31.26 13.71 -13.38
CA ILE A 85 -31.59 13.03 -14.64
C ILE A 85 -31.87 14.05 -15.74
N ASN A 86 -31.27 13.85 -16.91
CA ASN A 86 -31.63 14.62 -18.09
C ASN A 86 -33.02 14.19 -18.59
N SER A 87 -33.96 15.13 -18.66
CA SER A 87 -35.37 14.85 -18.98
C SER A 87 -35.62 14.29 -20.38
N THR A 88 -34.66 14.42 -21.30
CA THR A 88 -34.79 13.98 -22.70
C THR A 88 -33.94 12.75 -22.99
N THR A 89 -32.75 12.65 -22.39
CA THR A 89 -31.81 11.57 -22.70
C THR A 89 -31.80 10.44 -21.68
N GLY A 90 -32.42 10.61 -20.51
CA GLY A 90 -32.37 9.64 -19.41
C GLY A 90 -31.00 9.52 -18.73
N LYS A 91 -30.06 10.43 -19.05
CA LYS A 91 -28.69 10.42 -18.50
C LYS A 91 -28.73 10.76 -17.01
N LEU A 92 -28.23 9.85 -16.20
CA LEU A 92 -28.11 9.97 -14.75
C LEU A 92 -26.70 10.48 -14.40
N ALA A 93 -26.61 11.47 -13.50
CA ALA A 93 -25.33 12.01 -13.04
C ALA A 93 -25.38 12.40 -11.56
N VAL A 94 -24.24 12.33 -10.88
CA VAL A 94 -24.07 12.77 -9.49
C VAL A 94 -24.44 14.25 -9.39
N ASN A 95 -25.29 14.60 -8.42
CA ASN A 95 -25.66 15.99 -8.14
C ASN A 95 -24.91 16.51 -6.91
N ASN A 96 -24.95 15.76 -5.81
CA ASN A 96 -24.27 16.09 -4.57
C ASN A 96 -23.32 14.95 -4.15
N GLU A 97 -22.03 15.16 -4.37
CA GLU A 97 -20.96 14.21 -4.03
C GLU A 97 -20.90 13.88 -2.54
N THR A 98 -21.26 14.81 -1.64
CA THR A 98 -21.19 14.59 -0.19
C THR A 98 -22.22 13.58 0.34
N LEU A 99 -23.10 13.05 -0.52
CA LEU A 99 -24.07 12.01 -0.18
C LEU A 99 -23.56 10.61 -0.54
N PHE A 100 -22.43 10.52 -1.23
CA PHE A 100 -21.81 9.29 -1.71
C PHE A 100 -20.59 9.00 -0.82
N ASP A 101 -20.87 8.68 0.43
CA ASP A 101 -19.93 8.31 1.49
C ASP A 101 -20.38 6.92 1.97
N PHE A 102 -19.49 5.93 1.94
CA PHE A 102 -19.79 4.54 2.21
C PHE A 102 -20.11 4.30 3.68
N GLU A 103 -19.42 4.98 4.60
CA GLU A 103 -19.64 4.89 6.05
C GLU A 103 -21.04 5.35 6.44
N ILE A 104 -21.58 6.34 5.71
CA ILE A 104 -22.91 6.92 5.98
C ILE A 104 -23.99 6.29 5.10
N ASN A 105 -23.72 6.12 3.80
CA ASN A 105 -24.70 5.78 2.76
C ASN A 105 -24.15 4.73 1.78
N PRO A 106 -23.94 3.47 2.21
CA PRO A 106 -23.35 2.42 1.37
C PRO A 106 -24.20 2.06 0.14
N THR A 107 -25.48 2.45 0.14
CA THR A 107 -26.39 2.28 -1.00
C THR A 107 -27.33 3.46 -1.11
N ILE A 108 -27.42 4.03 -2.31
CA ILE A 108 -28.33 5.12 -2.67
C ILE A 108 -29.36 4.58 -3.65
N THR A 109 -30.65 4.84 -3.41
CA THR A 109 -31.74 4.36 -4.26
C THR A 109 -32.66 5.49 -4.71
N GLY A 110 -33.49 5.23 -5.71
CA GLY A 110 -34.58 6.10 -6.09
C GLY A 110 -35.47 5.50 -7.17
N THR A 111 -36.48 6.26 -7.58
CA THR A 111 -37.42 5.84 -8.63
C THR A 111 -37.52 6.91 -9.70
N ILE A 112 -37.32 6.51 -10.94
CA ILE A 112 -37.46 7.37 -12.11
C ILE A 112 -38.74 7.04 -12.85
N LYS A 113 -39.53 8.07 -13.14
CA LYS A 113 -40.67 7.99 -14.04
C LYS A 113 -40.19 8.15 -15.48
N VAL A 114 -40.50 7.17 -16.31
CA VAL A 114 -40.33 7.20 -17.76
C VAL A 114 -41.70 7.32 -18.39
N SER A 115 -41.98 8.42 -19.08
CA SER A 115 -43.35 8.74 -19.52
C SER A 115 -43.44 9.15 -20.97
N ASN A 116 -44.55 8.77 -21.61
CA ASN A 116 -45.04 9.38 -22.84
C ASN A 116 -46.46 9.92 -22.58
N GLY A 117 -46.56 11.23 -22.40
CA GLY A 117 -47.81 11.87 -21.98
C GLY A 117 -48.29 11.34 -20.63
N SER A 118 -49.51 10.79 -20.59
CA SER A 118 -50.12 10.22 -19.38
C SER A 118 -49.73 8.77 -19.09
N VAL A 119 -49.13 8.06 -20.06
CA VAL A 119 -48.66 6.68 -19.90
C VAL A 119 -47.25 6.71 -19.37
N PHE A 120 -46.96 5.94 -18.33
CA PHE A 120 -45.63 5.87 -17.73
C PHE A 120 -45.35 4.50 -17.14
N GLU A 121 -44.06 4.20 -17.05
CA GLU A 121 -43.52 3.10 -16.25
C GLU A 121 -42.46 3.67 -15.30
N GLU A 122 -42.13 2.90 -14.27
CA GLU A 122 -41.15 3.27 -13.26
C GLU A 122 -39.89 2.41 -13.40
N SER A 123 -38.73 3.04 -13.21
CA SER A 123 -37.43 2.38 -13.14
C SER A 123 -36.85 2.59 -11.76
N ASN A 124 -36.50 1.50 -11.08
CA ASN A 124 -35.77 1.56 -9.81
C ASN A 124 -34.30 1.83 -10.10
N VAL A 125 -33.71 2.76 -9.36
CA VAL A 125 -32.29 3.09 -9.37
C VAL A 125 -31.64 2.54 -8.11
N ILE A 126 -30.56 1.78 -8.25
CA ILE A 126 -29.72 1.30 -7.15
C ILE A 126 -28.26 1.67 -7.46
N ILE A 127 -27.63 2.42 -6.57
CA ILE A 127 -26.23 2.79 -6.65
C ILE A 127 -25.56 2.23 -5.40
N ASN A 128 -24.74 1.19 -5.56
CA ASN A 128 -23.93 0.64 -4.47
C ASN A 128 -22.57 1.35 -4.48
N LEU A 129 -22.03 1.65 -3.30
CA LEU A 129 -20.70 2.23 -3.17
C LEU A 129 -19.67 1.14 -2.84
N ASN A 130 -18.49 1.23 -3.45
CA ASN A 130 -17.30 0.58 -2.92
C ASN A 130 -16.71 1.48 -1.83
N ASP A 131 -16.39 0.89 -0.70
CA ASP A 131 -15.56 1.47 0.36
C ASP A 131 -14.16 1.73 -0.20
N VAL A 132 -13.77 3.00 -0.25
CA VAL A 132 -12.45 3.44 -0.69
C VAL A 132 -11.80 4.20 0.45
N GLU A 133 -11.00 3.49 1.23
CA GLU A 133 -10.12 4.03 2.28
C GLU A 133 -9.61 5.45 1.97
N GLU A 134 -10.17 6.45 2.66
CA GLU A 134 -9.71 7.82 2.54
C GLU A 134 -8.39 8.03 3.29
N SER A 135 -7.55 8.91 2.74
CA SER A 135 -6.39 9.40 3.49
C SER A 135 -6.88 10.33 4.62
N ASN A 136 -6.88 9.82 5.85
CA ASN A 136 -7.10 10.59 7.06
C ASN A 136 -5.73 10.93 7.66
N ILE A 137 -5.29 12.16 7.44
CA ILE A 137 -3.91 12.59 7.69
C ILE A 137 -3.80 13.31 9.03
N TYR A 138 -2.93 12.82 9.90
CA TYR A 138 -2.44 13.57 11.04
C TYR A 138 -1.20 14.37 10.65
N GLU A 139 -1.31 15.70 10.76
CA GLU A 139 -0.21 16.60 10.44
C GLU A 139 0.77 16.78 11.61
N GLY A 140 2.02 16.39 11.39
CA GLY A 140 3.13 16.56 12.33
C GLY A 140 3.44 15.32 13.17
N ASN A 141 4.15 15.55 14.28
CA ASN A 141 4.66 14.47 15.13
C ASN A 141 3.65 14.11 16.23
N VAL A 142 3.53 12.82 16.54
CA VAL A 142 2.73 12.31 17.65
C VAL A 142 3.61 11.47 18.58
N SER A 143 3.39 11.63 19.90
CA SER A 143 4.06 10.81 20.92
C SER A 143 3.01 10.18 21.84
N LEU A 144 3.01 8.86 21.92
CA LEU A 144 2.06 8.05 22.68
C LEU A 144 2.83 7.31 23.78
N LEU A 145 2.60 7.68 25.04
CA LEU A 145 3.36 7.21 26.22
C LEU A 145 2.56 6.21 27.07
N THR A 146 1.23 6.18 26.87
CA THR A 146 0.29 5.37 27.62
C THR A 146 -0.69 4.67 26.69
N GLN A 147 -1.25 3.54 27.15
CA GLN A 147 -2.26 2.82 26.38
C GLN A 147 -3.53 3.66 26.13
N ALA A 148 -3.86 4.57 27.05
CA ALA A 148 -5.00 5.47 26.88
C ALA A 148 -4.79 6.44 25.71
N GLU A 149 -3.57 6.97 25.53
CA GLU A 149 -3.22 7.82 24.39
C GLU A 149 -3.25 7.05 23.08
N VAL A 150 -2.74 5.81 23.06
CA VAL A 150 -2.81 4.95 21.86
C VAL A 150 -4.26 4.69 21.45
N ASN A 151 -5.12 4.38 22.40
CA ASN A 151 -6.54 4.13 22.13
C ASN A 151 -7.26 5.42 21.70
N ALA A 152 -6.98 6.54 22.36
CA ALA A 152 -7.58 7.83 22.01
C ALA A 152 -7.14 8.30 20.62
N PHE A 153 -5.85 8.15 20.28
CA PHE A 153 -5.33 8.49 18.96
C PHE A 153 -5.94 7.58 17.88
N GLY A 154 -5.89 6.26 18.10
CA GLY A 154 -6.44 5.25 17.18
C GLY A 154 -7.94 5.38 16.92
N SER A 155 -8.72 5.91 17.87
CA SER A 155 -10.15 6.18 17.66
C SER A 155 -10.43 7.23 16.58
N ASN A 156 -9.42 8.02 16.18
CA ASN A 156 -9.55 8.97 15.08
C ASN A 156 -9.36 8.31 13.71
N GLN A 157 -8.89 7.06 13.65
CA GLN A 157 -8.70 6.30 12.41
C GLN A 157 -7.83 7.04 11.38
N TYR A 158 -6.75 7.68 11.83
CA TYR A 158 -5.77 8.23 10.91
C TYR A 158 -5.14 7.10 10.10
N THR A 159 -4.93 7.33 8.81
CA THR A 159 -4.27 6.40 7.90
C THR A 159 -2.84 6.86 7.56
N GLU A 160 -2.53 8.15 7.77
CA GLU A 160 -1.20 8.73 7.58
C GLU A 160 -0.80 9.65 8.74
N ILE A 161 0.48 9.63 9.10
CA ILE A 161 1.11 10.61 10.01
C ILE A 161 2.27 11.27 9.24
N THR A 162 2.18 12.56 8.93
CA THR A 162 3.23 13.23 8.13
C THR A 162 4.55 13.40 8.88
N GLY A 163 4.52 13.31 10.21
CA GLY A 163 5.70 13.34 11.06
C GLY A 163 6.05 11.99 11.69
N THR A 164 6.74 12.05 12.82
CA THR A 164 7.12 10.87 13.61
C THR A 164 5.95 10.34 14.42
N LEU A 165 5.66 9.04 14.26
CA LEU A 165 4.92 8.23 15.22
C LEU A 165 5.89 7.73 16.29
N ARG A 166 5.85 8.33 17.48
CA ARG A 166 6.66 7.89 18.62
C ARG A 166 5.83 7.10 19.62
N ILE A 167 6.24 5.85 19.87
CA ILE A 167 5.69 5.01 20.96
C ILE A 167 6.75 4.93 22.06
N ASN A 168 6.34 5.14 23.31
CA ASN A 168 7.24 5.08 24.46
C ASN A 168 6.55 4.54 25.72
N GLY A 169 7.34 4.11 26.70
CA GLY A 169 6.86 3.85 28.04
C GLY A 169 6.07 2.55 28.16
N TRP A 170 4.90 2.62 28.83
CA TRP A 170 4.16 1.46 29.30
C TRP A 170 3.02 1.04 28.37
N VAL A 171 3.14 1.35 27.07
CA VAL A 171 2.21 0.88 26.04
C VAL A 171 2.30 -0.64 25.91
N THR A 172 1.16 -1.33 25.92
CA THR A 172 1.10 -2.80 25.88
C THR A 172 0.56 -3.34 24.56
N SER A 173 -0.14 -2.52 23.77
CA SER A 173 -0.71 -2.92 22.49
C SER A 173 -0.84 -1.72 21.55
N LEU A 174 -0.58 -1.95 20.26
CA LEU A 174 -0.76 -0.97 19.19
C LEU A 174 -2.02 -1.24 18.35
N ASN A 175 -2.88 -2.19 18.73
CA ASN A 175 -4.01 -2.64 17.91
C ASN A 175 -4.92 -1.50 17.42
N SER A 176 -5.08 -0.45 18.23
CA SER A 176 -5.88 0.73 17.88
C SER A 176 -5.28 1.55 16.72
N LEU A 177 -4.03 1.30 16.33
CA LEU A 177 -3.33 1.98 15.24
C LEU A 177 -3.42 1.21 13.90
N SER A 178 -4.28 0.19 13.80
CA SER A 178 -4.39 -0.67 12.61
C SER A 178 -4.75 0.05 11.32
N SER A 179 -5.30 1.27 11.39
CA SER A 179 -5.59 2.09 10.22
C SER A 179 -4.33 2.73 9.60
N ILE A 180 -3.21 2.79 10.33
CA ILE A 180 -2.01 3.51 9.89
C ILE A 180 -1.31 2.72 8.77
N ILE A 181 -1.22 3.34 7.60
CA ILE A 181 -0.57 2.81 6.40
C ILE A 181 0.77 3.51 6.14
N LYS A 182 0.91 4.77 6.58
CA LYS A 182 2.09 5.58 6.29
C LYS A 182 2.50 6.46 7.46
N VAL A 183 3.81 6.57 7.69
CA VAL A 183 4.38 7.51 8.67
C VAL A 183 5.61 8.22 8.10
N GLY A 184 5.84 9.46 8.52
CA GLY A 184 7.11 10.15 8.26
C GLY A 184 8.29 9.44 8.93
N SER A 185 8.14 9.00 10.17
CA SER A 185 9.10 8.13 10.86
C SER A 185 8.43 7.26 11.90
N LEU A 186 8.95 6.06 12.13
CA LEU A 186 8.52 5.17 13.21
C LEU A 186 9.60 5.14 14.30
N ASN A 187 9.24 5.59 15.50
CA ASN A 187 10.14 5.62 16.64
C ASN A 187 9.54 4.84 17.83
N LEU A 188 9.99 3.62 18.03
CA LEU A 188 9.73 2.84 19.22
C LEU A 188 10.91 3.06 20.17
N ASP A 189 10.68 3.73 21.30
CA ASP A 189 11.74 4.06 22.25
C ASP A 189 11.30 3.70 23.65
N ASN A 190 12.04 2.84 24.34
CA ASN A 190 11.74 2.41 25.70
C ASN A 190 10.32 1.83 25.82
N CYS A 191 9.89 1.00 24.86
CA CYS A 191 8.59 0.32 24.87
C CYS A 191 8.66 -0.95 25.72
N VAL A 192 8.75 -0.76 27.04
CA VAL A 192 9.12 -1.79 28.01
C VAL A 192 8.08 -2.90 28.21
N GLN A 193 6.90 -2.78 27.63
CA GLN A 193 5.82 -3.77 27.72
C GLN A 193 5.37 -4.34 26.37
N LEU A 194 5.87 -3.82 25.25
CA LEU A 194 5.52 -4.34 23.93
C LEU A 194 6.27 -5.64 23.66
N THR A 195 5.52 -6.68 23.26
CA THR A 195 6.08 -7.98 22.87
C THR A 195 6.06 -8.20 21.36
N ASN A 196 5.24 -7.45 20.64
CA ASN A 196 5.06 -7.46 19.18
C ASN A 196 4.51 -6.10 18.73
N LEU A 197 4.36 -5.91 17.42
CA LEU A 197 3.86 -4.68 16.81
C LEU A 197 2.44 -4.83 16.26
N ASN A 198 1.62 -5.74 16.84
CA ASN A 198 0.23 -5.92 16.44
C ASN A 198 -0.52 -4.58 16.46
N GLY A 199 -1.10 -4.27 15.30
CA GLY A 199 -1.70 -2.98 15.01
C GLY A 199 -0.89 -2.13 14.02
N LEU A 200 0.32 -2.53 13.64
CA LEU A 200 1.07 -1.89 12.54
C LEU A 200 1.07 -2.73 11.26
N ASN A 201 0.21 -3.75 11.18
CA ASN A 201 0.18 -4.71 10.07
C ASN A 201 -0.08 -4.08 8.71
N ASN A 202 -0.71 -2.91 8.67
CA ASN A 202 -1.03 -2.19 7.43
C ASN A 202 0.04 -1.15 7.06
N LEU A 203 1.06 -0.95 7.90
CA LEU A 203 2.13 0.01 7.65
C LEU A 203 2.93 -0.39 6.42
N ALA A 204 2.80 0.39 5.36
CA ALA A 204 3.37 0.14 4.05
C ALA A 204 4.57 1.05 3.75
N GLU A 205 4.70 2.19 4.44
CA GLU A 205 5.73 3.18 4.15
C GLU A 205 6.23 3.91 5.40
N ILE A 206 7.56 4.02 5.52
CA ILE A 206 8.26 4.87 6.47
C ILE A 206 9.14 5.84 5.66
N GLU A 207 8.74 7.10 5.58
CA GLU A 207 9.40 8.06 4.66
C GLU A 207 10.84 8.41 5.05
N SER A 208 11.17 8.38 6.35
CA SER A 208 12.52 8.68 6.85
C SER A 208 13.05 7.56 7.73
N ASP A 209 12.86 7.64 9.05
CA ASP A 209 13.63 6.81 9.98
C ASP A 209 12.79 5.69 10.60
N LEU A 210 13.36 4.48 10.62
CA LEU A 210 12.92 3.39 11.49
C LEU A 210 13.86 3.32 12.70
N THR A 211 13.32 3.58 13.88
CA THR A 211 14.06 3.53 15.14
C THR A 211 13.34 2.61 16.13
N ILE A 212 14.04 1.58 16.62
CA ILE A 212 13.56 0.65 17.64
C ILE A 212 14.62 0.55 18.74
N LEU A 213 14.37 1.21 19.86
CA LEU A 213 15.32 1.38 20.96
C LEU A 213 14.73 0.86 22.26
N ASN A 214 15.51 0.05 22.99
CA ASN A 214 15.21 -0.35 24.37
C ASN A 214 13.82 -1.01 24.55
N CYS A 215 13.35 -1.75 23.54
CA CYS A 215 12.09 -2.49 23.59
C CYS A 215 12.38 -3.94 24.02
N TYR A 216 12.84 -4.12 25.26
CA TYR A 216 13.49 -5.36 25.70
C TYR A 216 12.61 -6.63 25.67
N LEU A 217 11.27 -6.50 25.63
CA LEU A 217 10.34 -7.65 25.48
C LEU A 217 9.91 -7.92 24.03
N LEU A 218 10.27 -7.04 23.08
CA LEU A 218 9.88 -7.18 21.68
C LEU A 218 10.63 -8.35 21.06
N THR A 219 9.91 -9.39 20.63
CA THR A 219 10.54 -10.62 20.12
C THR A 219 10.75 -10.62 18.61
N GLY A 220 10.01 -9.78 17.89
CA GLY A 220 10.00 -9.70 16.44
C GLY A 220 9.32 -8.45 15.91
N ILE A 221 9.45 -8.23 14.61
CA ILE A 221 8.85 -7.11 13.86
C ILE A 221 7.96 -7.63 12.71
N THR A 222 7.36 -8.82 12.87
CA THR A 222 6.55 -9.53 11.86
C THR A 222 5.43 -8.70 11.26
N GLU A 223 4.88 -7.76 12.04
CA GLU A 223 3.82 -6.88 11.60
C GLU A 223 4.29 -5.77 10.65
N LEU A 224 5.61 -5.63 10.43
CA LEU A 224 6.17 -4.73 9.41
C LEU A 224 6.34 -5.40 8.04
N SER A 225 5.76 -6.59 7.84
CA SER A 225 5.88 -7.38 6.60
C SER A 225 5.28 -6.73 5.35
N ASN A 226 4.43 -5.71 5.50
CA ASN A 226 3.84 -4.96 4.39
C ASN A 226 4.65 -3.71 3.99
N LEU A 227 5.77 -3.42 4.65
CA LEU A 227 6.63 -2.30 4.29
C LEU A 227 7.17 -2.45 2.86
N ASN A 228 7.07 -1.37 2.08
CA ASN A 228 7.62 -1.28 0.72
C ASN A 228 8.87 -0.40 0.68
N SER A 229 9.03 0.50 1.65
CA SER A 229 10.18 1.40 1.72
C SER A 229 10.49 1.88 3.14
N ILE A 230 11.77 2.14 3.39
CA ILE A 230 12.30 2.87 4.54
C ILE A 230 13.29 3.89 3.97
N GLY A 231 13.06 5.18 4.24
CA GLY A 231 13.71 6.23 3.45
C GLY A 231 15.15 6.57 3.82
N ASN A 232 15.50 6.64 5.11
CA ASN A 232 16.77 7.27 5.52
C ASN A 232 17.61 6.43 6.48
N ASN A 233 17.24 6.33 7.76
CA ASN A 233 18.03 5.61 8.76
C ASN A 233 17.32 4.37 9.32
N ILE A 234 18.10 3.36 9.67
CA ILE A 234 17.63 2.21 10.45
C ILE A 234 18.47 2.11 11.73
N ASN A 235 17.79 2.19 12.86
CA ASN A 235 18.40 2.22 14.18
C ASN A 235 17.73 1.21 15.12
N ILE A 236 18.35 0.04 15.32
CA ILE A 236 17.80 -1.04 16.15
C ILE A 236 18.78 -1.30 17.29
N GLN A 237 18.45 -0.80 18.49
CA GLN A 237 19.32 -0.95 19.65
C GLN A 237 18.64 -1.38 20.95
N GLY A 238 19.32 -2.20 21.74
CA GLY A 238 18.87 -2.54 23.09
C GLY A 238 17.59 -3.37 23.12
N ASN A 239 17.30 -4.13 22.07
CA ASN A 239 16.12 -4.99 21.99
C ASN A 239 16.54 -6.43 22.31
N GLU A 240 16.81 -6.70 23.58
CA GLU A 240 17.42 -7.95 24.06
C GLU A 240 16.68 -9.22 23.61
N SER A 241 15.34 -9.17 23.50
CA SER A 241 14.51 -10.32 23.06
C SER A 241 14.31 -10.41 21.56
N LEU A 242 14.78 -9.45 20.75
CA LEU A 242 14.53 -9.42 19.31
C LEU A 242 15.35 -10.52 18.61
N THR A 243 14.66 -11.41 17.90
CA THR A 243 15.27 -12.62 17.32
C THR A 243 15.44 -12.58 15.80
N SER A 244 14.78 -11.65 15.12
CA SER A 244 14.71 -11.62 13.66
C SER A 244 14.56 -10.21 13.12
N LEU A 245 15.16 -9.96 11.96
CA LEU A 245 15.02 -8.75 11.14
C LEU A 245 14.42 -9.04 9.76
N ASN A 246 13.85 -10.24 9.53
CA ASN A 246 13.44 -10.73 8.21
C ASN A 246 12.53 -9.78 7.43
N GLU A 247 11.69 -9.03 8.13
CA GLU A 247 10.76 -8.05 7.55
C GLU A 247 11.47 -6.82 6.94
N LEU A 248 12.78 -6.65 7.17
CA LEU A 248 13.61 -5.64 6.52
C LEU A 248 14.17 -6.06 5.15
N SER A 249 13.77 -7.23 4.62
CA SER A 249 14.21 -7.72 3.31
C SER A 249 13.88 -6.81 2.13
N ILE A 250 13.01 -5.83 2.33
CA ILE A 250 12.69 -4.80 1.34
C ILE A 250 13.78 -3.73 1.18
N VAL A 251 14.71 -3.64 2.12
CA VAL A 251 15.72 -2.58 2.16
C VAL A 251 16.84 -2.89 1.18
N ASN A 252 16.87 -2.15 0.07
CA ASN A 252 17.96 -2.24 -0.93
C ASN A 252 19.08 -1.22 -0.68
N SER A 253 18.74 -0.06 -0.10
CA SER A 253 19.68 1.01 0.20
C SER A 253 19.21 1.76 1.43
N ILE A 254 20.16 2.23 2.23
CA ILE A 254 19.95 3.12 3.36
C ILE A 254 20.67 4.42 3.05
N ASN A 255 19.94 5.54 2.96
CA ASN A 255 20.53 6.83 2.58
C ASN A 255 21.42 7.42 3.69
N GLY A 256 21.10 7.12 4.95
CA GLY A 256 21.90 7.50 6.10
C GLY A 256 22.63 6.31 6.71
N PHE A 257 22.40 6.05 7.99
CA PHE A 257 23.13 5.04 8.75
C PHE A 257 22.30 3.77 9.03
N LEU A 258 23.03 2.67 9.24
CA LEU A 258 22.51 1.42 9.79
C LEU A 258 23.21 1.12 11.12
N ILE A 259 22.43 1.05 12.20
CA ILE A 259 22.92 0.64 13.52
C ILE A 259 22.13 -0.58 14.00
N ILE A 260 22.84 -1.67 14.26
CA ILE A 260 22.36 -2.86 14.97
C ILE A 260 23.24 -3.05 16.21
N ASN A 261 22.73 -2.67 17.39
CA ASN A 261 23.54 -2.61 18.61
C ASN A 261 22.83 -3.17 19.85
N TYR A 262 23.49 -3.92 20.73
CA TYR A 262 22.86 -4.44 21.96
C TYR A 262 21.55 -5.24 21.71
N ASN A 263 21.49 -6.07 20.67
CA ASN A 263 20.37 -6.98 20.45
C ASN A 263 20.84 -8.43 20.72
N GLU A 264 20.90 -8.80 22.00
CA GLU A 264 21.57 -10.02 22.46
C GLU A 264 20.98 -11.31 21.85
N SER A 265 19.67 -11.37 21.57
CA SER A 265 19.05 -12.57 20.98
C SER A 265 19.20 -12.71 19.46
N LEU A 266 19.78 -11.72 18.76
CA LEU A 266 20.03 -11.83 17.32
C LEU A 266 21.21 -12.77 17.08
N THR A 267 20.97 -13.88 16.37
CA THR A 267 22.02 -14.82 15.95
C THR A 267 22.53 -14.57 14.54
N ASN A 268 21.76 -13.84 13.75
CA ASN A 268 22.09 -13.44 12.39
C ASN A 268 21.40 -12.13 12.02
N LEU A 269 21.74 -11.56 10.86
CA LEU A 269 21.11 -10.35 10.32
C LEU A 269 20.16 -10.63 9.14
N ASN A 270 19.59 -11.84 9.07
CA ASN A 270 18.63 -12.19 8.03
C ASN A 270 17.51 -11.15 7.95
N GLY A 271 17.22 -10.74 6.72
CA GLY A 271 16.45 -9.53 6.45
C GLY A 271 17.28 -8.45 5.78
N LEU A 272 18.61 -8.44 5.90
CA LEU A 272 19.46 -7.47 5.20
C LEU A 272 20.02 -7.98 3.85
N ASN A 273 19.51 -9.11 3.36
CA ASN A 273 19.97 -9.84 2.16
C ASN A 273 20.05 -8.98 0.88
N ASN A 274 19.22 -7.96 0.78
CA ASN A 274 19.13 -7.09 -0.39
C ASN A 274 19.87 -5.76 -0.21
N LEU A 275 20.43 -5.48 0.98
CA LEU A 275 21.08 -4.22 1.29
C LEU A 275 22.37 -4.08 0.46
N ALA A 276 22.36 -3.16 -0.51
CA ALA A 276 23.48 -2.92 -1.43
C ALA A 276 24.37 -1.76 -0.99
N THR A 277 23.80 -0.74 -0.36
CA THR A 277 24.52 0.50 -0.01
C THR A 277 24.05 1.12 1.31
N VAL A 278 25.01 1.67 2.08
CA VAL A 278 24.76 2.52 3.26
C VAL A 278 25.42 3.87 3.05
N GLY A 279 24.63 4.95 3.15
CA GLY A 279 25.03 6.30 2.75
C GLY A 279 25.82 7.10 3.78
N ASP A 280 25.85 6.67 5.05
CA ASP A 280 26.71 7.22 6.10
C ASP A 280 27.52 6.08 6.74
N PHE A 281 27.11 5.53 7.90
CA PHE A 281 27.88 4.49 8.58
C PHE A 281 27.11 3.20 8.83
N LEU A 282 27.86 2.10 8.87
CA LEU A 282 27.41 0.78 9.28
C LEU A 282 28.01 0.45 10.64
N ARG A 283 27.15 0.20 11.64
CA ARG A 283 27.57 -0.26 12.96
C ARG A 283 26.82 -1.53 13.35
N ILE A 284 27.58 -2.60 13.58
CA ILE A 284 27.11 -3.87 14.13
C ILE A 284 27.91 -4.11 15.41
N SER A 285 27.31 -3.85 16.56
CA SER A 285 28.06 -3.96 17.82
C SER A 285 27.31 -4.56 18.99
N THR A 286 28.03 -5.22 19.89
CA THR A 286 27.46 -5.73 21.15
C THR A 286 26.23 -6.62 20.96
N ASN A 287 26.16 -7.36 19.86
CA ASN A 287 25.15 -8.40 19.65
C ASN A 287 25.83 -9.74 20.02
N GLN A 288 25.80 -10.09 21.30
CA GLN A 288 26.70 -11.13 21.85
C GLN A 288 26.56 -12.49 21.16
N ASN A 289 25.31 -12.90 20.85
CA ASN A 289 25.00 -14.16 20.18
C ASN A 289 25.03 -14.09 18.64
N LEU A 290 25.47 -12.97 18.06
CA LEU A 290 25.52 -12.81 16.61
C LEU A 290 26.65 -13.66 16.03
N GLU A 291 26.28 -14.76 15.37
CA GLU A 291 27.20 -15.73 14.77
C GLU A 291 27.42 -15.49 13.27
N ASP A 292 26.43 -14.89 12.58
CA ASP A 292 26.36 -14.89 11.12
C ASP A 292 25.92 -13.53 10.54
N ILE A 293 26.77 -12.94 9.69
CA ILE A 293 26.47 -11.72 8.93
C ILE A 293 26.38 -11.94 7.41
N THR A 294 26.26 -13.19 6.95
CA THR A 294 26.21 -13.55 5.51
C THR A 294 25.07 -12.89 4.74
N SER A 295 24.00 -12.51 5.44
CA SER A 295 22.94 -11.67 4.88
C SER A 295 23.43 -10.32 4.33
N LEU A 296 24.64 -9.87 4.65
CA LEU A 296 25.22 -8.65 4.06
C LEU A 296 25.86 -8.87 2.68
N THR A 297 25.80 -10.07 2.11
CA THR A 297 26.48 -10.42 0.84
C THR A 297 26.18 -9.48 -0.33
N SER A 298 25.04 -8.77 -0.36
CA SER A 298 24.72 -7.78 -1.40
C SER A 298 25.41 -6.42 -1.20
N LEU A 299 25.96 -6.16 -0.01
CA LEU A 299 26.53 -4.87 0.37
C LEU A 299 27.83 -4.64 -0.40
N THR A 300 27.85 -3.54 -1.15
CA THR A 300 29.00 -3.16 -2.00
C THR A 300 29.65 -1.86 -1.57
N HIS A 301 28.91 -0.92 -0.98
CA HIS A 301 29.45 0.39 -0.61
C HIS A 301 28.92 0.85 0.75
N VAL A 302 29.81 1.40 1.57
CA VAL A 302 29.46 2.20 2.76
C VAL A 302 30.15 3.56 2.61
N ASN A 303 29.40 4.64 2.47
CA ASN A 303 30.01 5.95 2.16
C ASN A 303 30.78 6.57 3.33
N GLY A 304 30.68 6.00 4.52
CA GLY A 304 31.41 6.40 5.72
C GLY A 304 32.10 5.20 6.37
N GLN A 305 32.02 5.11 7.70
CA GLN A 305 32.76 4.14 8.51
C GLN A 305 32.02 2.80 8.66
N VAL A 306 32.80 1.73 8.82
CA VAL A 306 32.30 0.39 9.16
C VAL A 306 32.84 0.00 10.53
N ILE A 307 31.93 -0.30 11.45
CA ILE A 307 32.22 -0.67 12.84
C ILE A 307 31.61 -2.03 13.12
N ILE A 308 32.46 -3.03 13.39
CA ILE A 308 32.05 -4.37 13.81
C ILE A 308 32.75 -4.66 15.14
N GLN A 309 32.03 -4.48 16.25
CA GLN A 309 32.66 -4.53 17.57
C GLN A 309 31.90 -5.37 18.59
N ALA A 310 32.60 -6.15 19.40
CA ALA A 310 32.01 -6.86 20.54
C ALA A 310 30.83 -7.78 20.17
N ASN A 311 30.86 -8.38 18.98
CA ASN A 311 29.98 -9.49 18.61
C ASN A 311 30.73 -10.78 18.94
N THR A 312 30.61 -11.23 20.18
CA THR A 312 31.53 -12.21 20.78
C THR A 312 31.46 -13.59 20.12
N ASP A 313 30.31 -13.96 19.57
CA ASP A 313 30.10 -15.26 18.91
C ASP A 313 30.39 -15.23 17.39
N LEU A 314 30.73 -14.06 16.83
CA LEU A 314 31.06 -13.91 15.42
C LEU A 314 32.43 -14.53 15.11
N THR A 315 32.47 -15.49 14.19
CA THR A 315 33.70 -16.25 13.85
C THR A 315 34.33 -15.84 12.51
N THR A 316 33.52 -15.28 11.62
CA THR A 316 33.92 -14.88 10.26
C THR A 316 33.23 -13.58 9.86
N LEU A 317 33.82 -12.86 8.92
CA LEU A 317 33.20 -11.71 8.26
C LEU A 317 32.45 -12.08 6.97
N ASN A 318 32.20 -13.37 6.71
CA ASN A 318 31.42 -13.83 5.55
C ASN A 318 30.10 -13.07 5.45
N GLY A 319 29.82 -12.49 4.29
CA GLY A 319 28.83 -11.43 4.13
C GLY A 319 29.42 -10.14 3.58
N LEU A 320 30.69 -9.85 3.85
CA LEU A 320 31.36 -8.65 3.33
C LEU A 320 32.17 -8.91 2.05
N ASP A 321 32.00 -10.07 1.43
CA ASP A 321 32.75 -10.55 0.25
C ASP A 321 32.70 -9.58 -0.93
N ASN A 322 31.56 -8.90 -1.09
CA ASN A 322 31.29 -7.97 -2.18
C ASN A 322 31.47 -6.50 -1.78
N LEU A 323 31.93 -6.20 -0.56
CA LEU A 323 32.19 -4.83 -0.13
C LEU A 323 33.39 -4.28 -0.91
N ILE A 324 33.14 -3.28 -1.76
CA ILE A 324 34.10 -2.70 -2.69
C ILE A 324 34.85 -1.53 -2.07
N SER A 325 34.13 -0.63 -1.38
CA SER A 325 34.72 0.59 -0.81
C SER A 325 34.01 1.03 0.47
N ILE A 326 34.78 1.65 1.36
CA ILE A 326 34.29 2.44 2.48
C ILE A 326 34.81 3.88 2.36
N GLY A 327 34.04 4.88 2.80
CA GLY A 327 34.48 6.28 2.74
C GLY A 327 35.13 6.80 4.03
N GLY A 328 35.15 5.99 5.09
CA GLY A 328 35.72 6.33 6.39
C GLY A 328 36.64 5.22 6.91
N PHE A 329 36.69 5.07 8.24
CA PHE A 329 37.54 4.08 8.88
C PHE A 329 36.90 2.69 8.95
N LEU A 330 37.75 1.67 9.04
CA LEU A 330 37.36 0.31 9.36
C LEU A 330 37.78 -0.02 10.79
N TYR A 331 36.81 -0.29 11.66
CA TYR A 331 37.05 -0.65 13.06
C TYR A 331 36.43 -2.00 13.39
N ILE A 332 37.28 -3.01 13.54
CA ILE A 332 36.89 -4.38 13.91
C ILE A 332 37.57 -4.75 15.21
N ASP A 333 36.81 -4.74 16.31
CA ASP A 333 37.40 -4.85 17.64
C ASP A 333 36.60 -5.74 18.59
N ALA A 334 37.29 -6.43 19.50
CA ALA A 334 36.65 -7.22 20.55
C ALA A 334 35.67 -8.32 20.06
N ASN A 335 35.80 -8.81 18.82
CA ASN A 335 35.06 -10.00 18.35
C ASN A 335 35.90 -11.23 18.68
N PHE A 336 35.81 -11.69 19.92
CA PHE A 336 36.79 -12.60 20.52
C PHE A 336 36.91 -13.99 19.84
N LEU A 337 35.93 -14.41 19.05
CA LEU A 337 35.98 -15.65 18.26
C LEU A 337 36.29 -15.44 16.77
N LEU A 338 36.43 -14.19 16.32
CA LEU A 338 36.64 -13.86 14.91
C LEU A 338 38.04 -14.26 14.45
N THR A 339 38.11 -15.27 13.58
CA THR A 339 39.38 -15.78 13.00
C THR A 339 39.49 -15.61 11.49
N ASP A 340 38.38 -15.40 10.78
CA ASP A 340 38.35 -15.35 9.32
C ASP A 340 37.93 -13.96 8.80
N PHE A 341 38.89 -13.30 8.14
CA PHE A 341 38.77 -11.98 7.53
C PHE A 341 38.84 -12.06 6.00
N CYS A 342 38.81 -13.25 5.39
CA CYS A 342 39.01 -13.39 3.95
C CYS A 342 37.92 -12.70 3.11
N SER A 343 36.71 -12.55 3.64
CA SER A 343 35.62 -11.85 2.96
C SER A 343 35.92 -10.37 2.69
N ILE A 344 36.71 -9.67 3.52
CA ILE A 344 37.06 -8.27 3.26
C ILE A 344 38.25 -8.10 2.29
N SER A 345 38.69 -9.18 1.64
CA SER A 345 39.78 -9.13 0.66
C SER A 345 39.47 -8.18 -0.51
N THR A 346 38.22 -8.14 -0.98
CA THR A 346 37.81 -7.23 -2.06
C THR A 346 38.04 -5.78 -1.66
N LEU A 347 37.60 -5.41 -0.46
CA LEU A 347 37.73 -4.06 0.08
C LEU A 347 39.20 -3.61 0.15
N VAL A 348 40.06 -4.39 0.81
CA VAL A 348 41.47 -4.00 1.03
C VAL A 348 42.34 -4.05 -0.23
N ASN A 349 41.93 -4.84 -1.24
CA ASN A 349 42.62 -4.88 -2.54
C ASN A 349 42.25 -3.69 -3.44
N ASN A 350 41.07 -3.10 -3.25
CA ASN A 350 40.62 -1.96 -4.04
C ASN A 350 41.28 -0.65 -3.56
N GLU A 351 41.39 -0.45 -2.26
CA GLU A 351 41.97 0.77 -1.68
C GLU A 351 42.64 0.48 -0.32
N ILE A 352 43.78 1.13 -0.05
CA ILE A 352 44.37 1.11 1.28
C ILE A 352 43.52 1.98 2.19
N ILE A 353 42.96 1.37 3.23
CA ILE A 353 42.17 2.06 4.25
C ILE A 353 43.14 2.80 5.17
N GLU A 354 43.10 4.13 5.20
CA GLU A 354 44.02 4.93 6.01
C GLU A 354 43.85 4.67 7.52
N ASP A 355 42.61 4.59 7.98
CA ASP A 355 42.26 4.32 9.38
C ASP A 355 41.68 2.91 9.48
N TYR A 356 42.59 1.95 9.63
CA TYR A 356 42.33 0.53 9.77
C TYR A 356 42.69 0.08 11.18
N THR A 357 41.68 -0.24 11.98
CA THR A 357 41.86 -0.78 13.33
C THR A 357 41.23 -2.17 13.41
N VAL A 358 42.10 -3.19 13.50
CA VAL A 358 41.71 -4.57 13.76
C VAL A 358 42.46 -5.06 15.00
N THR A 359 41.76 -5.12 16.12
CA THR A 359 42.34 -5.40 17.45
C THR A 359 41.40 -6.23 18.30
N GLY A 360 41.90 -6.91 19.35
CA GLY A 360 41.02 -7.60 20.29
C GLY A 360 40.16 -8.72 19.70
N ASN A 361 40.44 -9.19 18.48
CA ASN A 361 39.82 -10.36 17.88
C ASN A 361 40.70 -11.61 18.09
N SER A 362 40.21 -12.80 17.73
CA SER A 362 41.01 -14.04 17.81
C SER A 362 42.19 -14.00 16.81
N PHE A 363 41.94 -13.51 15.59
CA PHE A 363 42.96 -13.16 14.61
C PHE A 363 42.91 -11.65 14.31
N ASN A 364 44.06 -10.99 14.20
CA ASN A 364 44.14 -9.55 13.94
C ASN A 364 45.11 -9.28 12.78
N PRO A 365 44.73 -9.62 11.53
CA PRO A 365 45.59 -9.41 10.37
C PRO A 365 45.81 -7.92 10.12
N THR A 366 46.96 -7.59 9.53
CA THR A 366 47.15 -6.30 8.86
C THR A 366 46.48 -6.31 7.49
N GLN A 367 46.27 -5.13 6.89
CA GLN A 367 45.81 -5.06 5.49
C GLN A 367 46.73 -5.84 4.54
N GLN A 368 48.05 -5.79 4.76
CA GLN A 368 49.01 -6.54 3.94
C GLN A 368 48.86 -8.05 4.11
N ASP A 369 48.60 -8.54 5.33
CA ASP A 369 48.34 -9.97 5.55
C ASP A 369 47.15 -10.45 4.72
N ILE A 370 46.06 -9.68 4.66
CA ILE A 370 44.88 -10.01 3.85
C ILE A 370 45.21 -9.96 2.36
N ILE A 371 45.92 -8.93 1.89
CA ILE A 371 46.35 -8.80 0.48
C ILE A 371 47.24 -9.99 0.06
N ASP A 372 48.08 -10.47 0.96
CA ASP A 372 48.96 -11.63 0.75
C ASP A 372 48.25 -12.99 0.89
N GLY A 373 46.94 -12.99 1.22
CA GLY A 373 46.12 -14.18 1.39
C GLY A 373 46.21 -14.83 2.77
N ASN A 374 46.89 -14.21 3.74
CA ASN A 374 46.96 -14.64 5.14
C ASN A 374 45.78 -14.06 5.94
N CYS A 375 44.56 -14.33 5.49
CA CYS A 375 43.33 -13.70 6.00
C CYS A 375 42.54 -14.55 7.01
N SER A 376 43.00 -15.74 7.38
CA SER A 376 42.30 -16.62 8.34
C SER A 376 43.28 -17.40 9.25
N GLN A 377 42.85 -17.74 10.47
CA GLN A 377 43.56 -18.66 11.40
C GLN A 377 42.72 -19.83 11.91
#